data_AF-A0A520D691-F1
#
_entry.id   AF-A0A520D691-F1
#
_cell.length_a   1.000
_cell.length_b   1.000
_cell.length_c   1.000
_cell.angle_alpha   90.00
_cell.angle_beta   90.00
_cell.angle_gamma   90.00
#
_symmetry.space_group_name_H-M   'P 1'
#
loop_
_entity.id
_entity.type
_entity.pdbx_description
1 polymer ?
#
loop_
_entity_poly.entity_id
_entity_poly.type
_entity_poly.pdbx_seq_one_letter_code
_entity_poly.pdbx_strand_id
1 'polypeptide(L)'
;DGKQRDAINLACISKKYFAPHLSQAKGNPLLWTTGLMAPEAYTLHDALSSYIAGGTADKICAKGAMAYTKFQKCCLKASKNLLVTGY
;
A
#
# COMPACT_ATOMS: atom_id res chain seq x y z
N ASP A 1 9.39 5.64 21.64
CA ASP A 1 10.69 5.96 21.02
C ASP A 1 10.67 7.26 20.20
N GLY A 2 9.51 7.92 20.02
CA GLY A 2 9.42 9.18 19.25
C GLY A 2 9.57 9.00 17.74
N LYS A 3 9.58 7.75 17.26
CA LYS A 3 9.79 7.43 15.85
C LYS A 3 8.45 7.32 15.14
N GLN A 4 8.36 7.91 13.96
CA GLN A 4 7.28 7.61 13.02
C GLN A 4 7.48 6.20 12.47
N ARG A 5 6.40 5.42 12.37
CA ARG A 5 6.44 4.05 11.85
C ARG A 5 5.67 3.97 10.56
N ASP A 6 6.35 3.55 9.51
CA ASP A 6 5.74 3.31 8.22
C ASP A 6 4.97 1.99 8.20
N ALA A 7 3.87 1.95 7.44
CA ALA A 7 3.01 0.78 7.34
C ALA A 7 2.59 0.50 5.89
N ILE A 8 2.74 -0.76 5.47
CA ILE A 8 2.17 -1.32 4.25
C ILE A 8 1.11 -2.34 4.68
N ASN A 9 -0.15 -2.13 4.31
CA ASN A 9 -1.29 -2.88 4.82
C ASN A 9 -2.09 -3.55 3.68
N LEU A 10 -1.76 -4.80 3.39
CA LEU A 10 -2.37 -5.61 2.34
C LEU A 10 -3.48 -6.49 2.91
N ALA A 11 -4.71 -5.97 2.86
CA ALA A 11 -5.93 -6.68 3.25
C ALA A 11 -7.09 -6.08 2.47
N CYS A 12 -8.24 -6.75 2.42
CA CYS A 12 -9.44 -6.22 1.76
C CYS A 12 -9.94 -4.96 2.47
N ILE A 13 -10.10 -3.86 1.71
CA ILE A 13 -10.66 -2.59 2.18
C ILE A 13 -9.90 -2.05 3.41
N SER A 14 -8.58 -2.26 3.44
CA SER A 14 -7.75 -2.05 4.64
C SER A 14 -7.74 -0.59 5.10
N LYS A 15 -7.86 0.38 4.17
CA LYS A 15 -7.94 1.80 4.53
C LYS A 15 -9.14 2.10 5.44
N LYS A 16 -10.33 1.59 5.10
CA LYS A 16 -11.55 1.85 5.89
C LYS A 16 -11.46 1.22 7.28
N TYR A 17 -10.99 -0.03 7.37
CA TYR A 17 -10.97 -0.76 8.64
C TYR A 17 -9.84 -0.32 9.56
N PHE A 18 -8.66 0.03 9.04
CA PHE A 18 -7.48 0.27 9.86
C PHE A 18 -7.10 1.75 10.00
N ALA A 19 -7.66 2.69 9.23
CA ALA A 19 -7.30 4.10 9.35
C ALA A 19 -7.46 4.69 10.77
N PRO A 20 -8.55 4.44 11.52
CA PRO A 20 -8.68 4.96 12.88
C PRO A 20 -7.61 4.42 13.83
N HIS A 21 -7.30 3.13 13.72
CA HIS A 21 -6.31 2.45 14.55
C HIS A 21 -4.89 2.90 14.22
N LEU A 22 -4.56 3.02 12.93
CA LEU A 22 -3.24 3.47 12.49
C LEU A 22 -2.99 4.94 12.84
N SER A 23 -4.02 5.78 12.74
CA SER A 23 -3.96 7.18 13.16
C SER A 23 -3.68 7.31 14.67
N GLN A 24 -4.41 6.56 15.51
CA GLN A 24 -4.16 6.51 16.95
C GLN A 24 -2.74 6.00 17.27
N ALA A 25 -2.24 5.04 16.50
CA ALA A 25 -0.88 4.52 16.61
C ALA A 25 0.20 5.47 16.05
N LYS A 26 -0.17 6.64 15.50
CA LYS A 26 0.72 7.60 14.82
C LYS A 26 1.53 6.96 13.69
N GLY A 27 0.93 5.98 13.01
CA GLY A 27 1.53 5.30 11.87
C GLY A 27 1.43 6.13 10.59
N ASN A 28 2.42 5.96 9.71
CA ASN A 28 2.45 6.56 8.39
C ASN A 28 2.07 5.50 7.33
N PRO A 29 0.86 5.58 6.75
CA PRO A 29 0.42 4.61 5.76
C PRO A 29 1.09 4.85 4.40
N LEU A 30 2.03 3.98 4.05
CA LEU A 30 2.69 4.02 2.74
C LEU A 30 1.86 3.36 1.65
N LEU A 31 1.11 2.32 1.99
CA LEU A 31 0.27 1.58 1.06
C LEU A 31 -0.86 0.87 1.81
N TRP A 32 -2.07 1.01 1.33
CA TRP A 32 -3.26 0.27 1.76
C TRP A 32 -4.32 0.23 0.67
N THR A 33 -5.41 -0.49 0.89
CA THR A 33 -6.43 -0.73 -0.14
C THR A 33 -7.77 -0.09 0.17
N THR A 34 -8.49 0.25 -0.89
CA THR A 34 -9.85 0.81 -0.85
C THR A 34 -10.94 -0.22 -1.17
N GLY A 35 -10.57 -1.39 -1.69
CA GLY A 35 -11.49 -2.42 -2.19
C GLY A 35 -11.04 -3.84 -1.86
N LEU A 36 -11.79 -4.82 -2.37
CA LEU A 36 -11.40 -6.23 -2.30
C LEU A 36 -10.15 -6.45 -3.16
N MET A 37 -9.15 -7.16 -2.63
CA MET A 37 -7.89 -7.42 -3.31
C MET A 37 -7.43 -8.87 -3.10
N ALA A 38 -6.50 -9.34 -3.94
CA ALA A 38 -5.69 -10.52 -3.66
C ALA A 38 -4.38 -10.11 -2.93
N PRO A 39 -4.20 -10.40 -1.62
CA PRO A 39 -3.05 -9.93 -0.84
C PRO A 39 -1.82 -10.81 -1.10
N GLU A 40 -1.27 -10.73 -2.31
CA GLU A 40 -0.18 -11.60 -2.76
C GLU A 40 1.20 -10.95 -2.59
N ALA A 41 2.22 -11.79 -2.41
CA ALA A 41 3.56 -11.36 -2.02
C ALA A 41 4.25 -10.45 -3.05
N TYR A 42 3.91 -10.52 -4.34
CA TYR A 42 4.52 -9.65 -5.35
C TYR A 42 4.18 -8.17 -5.14
N THR A 43 3.00 -7.85 -4.58
CA THR A 43 2.62 -6.45 -4.32
C THR A 43 3.45 -5.93 -3.16
N LEU A 44 3.63 -6.75 -2.12
CA LEU A 44 4.50 -6.42 -1.01
C LEU A 44 5.95 -6.29 -1.46
N HIS A 45 6.45 -7.24 -2.26
CA HIS A 45 7.82 -7.27 -2.75
C HIS A 45 8.22 -5.97 -3.45
N ASP A 46 7.43 -5.52 -4.42
CA ASP A 46 7.77 -4.33 -5.21
C ASP A 46 7.60 -3.03 -4.42
N ALA A 47 6.57 -2.96 -3.56
CA ALA A 47 6.39 -1.84 -2.64
C ALA A 47 7.54 -1.73 -1.63
N LEU A 48 7.90 -2.85 -0.98
CA LEU A 48 8.98 -2.94 -0.01
C LEU A 48 10.35 -2.67 -0.64
N SER A 49 10.61 -3.18 -1.84
CA SER A 49 11.84 -2.89 -2.59
C SER A 49 11.96 -1.39 -2.87
N SER A 50 10.86 -0.73 -3.24
CA SER A 50 10.83 0.73 -3.43
C SER A 50 11.05 1.49 -2.11
N TYR A 51 10.57 0.97 -0.99
CA TYR A 51 10.77 1.56 0.33
C TYR A 51 12.25 1.49 0.76
N ILE A 52 12.86 0.31 0.65
CA ILE A 52 14.28 0.08 0.97
C ILE A 52 15.19 0.98 0.12
N ALA A 53 14.79 1.26 -1.11
CA ALA A 53 15.51 2.18 -2.02
C ALA A 53 15.27 3.68 -1.73
N GLY A 54 14.61 4.05 -0.61
CA GLY A 54 14.34 5.44 -0.26
C GLY A 54 13.26 6.12 -1.13
N GLY A 55 12.35 5.34 -1.70
CA GLY A 55 11.26 5.87 -2.51
C GLY A 55 10.25 6.70 -1.70
N THR A 56 9.58 7.65 -2.36
CA THR A 56 8.45 8.39 -1.78
C THR A 56 7.23 7.48 -1.61
N ALA A 57 6.29 7.86 -0.75
CA ALA A 57 5.04 7.12 -0.52
C ALA A 57 4.27 6.87 -1.84
N ASP A 58 4.18 7.86 -2.72
CA ASP A 58 3.58 7.72 -4.05
C ASP A 58 4.32 6.70 -4.93
N LYS A 59 5.65 6.71 -4.89
CA LYS A 59 6.48 5.78 -5.68
C LYS A 59 6.33 4.33 -5.17
N ILE A 60 6.31 4.16 -3.85
CA ILE A 60 6.08 2.87 -3.18
C ILE A 60 4.72 2.31 -3.57
N CYS A 61 3.67 3.12 -3.45
CA CYS A 61 2.32 2.74 -3.84
C CYS A 61 2.21 2.43 -5.35
N ALA A 62 2.83 3.26 -6.20
CA ALA A 62 2.85 3.04 -7.64
C ALA A 62 3.55 1.73 -8.03
N LYS A 63 4.66 1.37 -7.38
CA LYS A 63 5.35 0.09 -7.61
C LYS A 63 4.49 -1.10 -7.20
N GLY A 64 3.85 -1.05 -6.03
CA GLY A 64 2.87 -2.07 -5.62
C GLY A 64 1.71 -2.21 -6.62
N ALA A 65 1.19 -1.10 -7.13
CA ALA A 65 0.12 -1.08 -8.13
C ALA A 65 0.57 -1.64 -9.49
N MET A 66 1.81 -1.37 -9.92
CA MET A 66 2.39 -1.95 -11.14
C MET A 66 2.54 -3.47 -11.02
N ALA A 67 3.03 -3.96 -9.88
CA ALA A 67 3.12 -5.39 -9.61
C ALA A 67 1.73 -6.04 -9.63
N TYR A 68 0.76 -5.46 -8.92
CA TYR A 68 -0.62 -5.95 -8.90
C TYR A 68 -1.22 -6.03 -10.31
N THR A 69 -1.03 -4.98 -11.12
CA THR A 69 -1.47 -4.92 -12.53
C THR A 69 -0.90 -6.09 -13.34
N LYS A 70 0.39 -6.38 -13.18
CA LYS A 70 1.10 -7.45 -13.92
C LYS A 70 0.52 -8.84 -13.62
N PHE A 71 0.28 -9.16 -12.35
CA PHE A 71 -0.12 -10.51 -11.94
C PHE A 71 -1.63 -10.73 -11.96
N GLN A 72 -2.43 -9.73 -11.58
CA GLN A 72 -3.90 -9.79 -11.62
C GLN A 72 -4.48 -9.49 -13.00
N LYS A 73 -3.63 -9.15 -13.97
CA LYS A 73 -4.00 -8.91 -15.38
C LYS A 73 -5.11 -7.87 -15.53
N CYS A 74 -5.10 -6.85 -14.67
CA CYS A 74 -6.04 -5.73 -14.72
C CYS A 74 -5.35 -4.47 -15.28
N CYS A 75 -6.10 -3.40 -15.51
CA CYS A 75 -5.51 -2.14 -15.97
C CYS A 75 -4.85 -1.36 -14.82
N LEU A 76 -3.80 -0.60 -15.12
CA LEU A 76 -3.07 0.19 -14.10
C LEU A 76 -3.99 1.19 -13.37
N LYS A 77 -4.99 1.74 -14.08
CA LYS A 77 -5.98 2.63 -13.48
C LYS A 77 -6.76 1.94 -12.36
N ALA A 78 -7.21 0.70 -12.57
CA ALA A 78 -7.92 -0.07 -11.55
C ALA A 78 -7.02 -0.34 -10.33
N SER A 79 -5.77 -0.76 -10.57
CA SER A 79 -4.80 -0.99 -9.49
C SER A 79 -4.48 0.28 -8.69
N LYS A 80 -4.39 1.45 -9.33
CA LYS A 80 -4.16 2.74 -8.65
C LYS A 80 -5.37 3.25 -7.88
N ASN A 81 -6.59 2.87 -8.29
CA ASN A 81 -7.78 3.16 -7.50
C ASN A 81 -7.88 2.23 -6.29
N LEU A 82 -7.39 0.99 -6.42
CA LEU A 82 -7.38 -0.01 -5.36
C LEU A 82 -6.30 0.26 -4.31
N LEU A 83 -5.05 0.47 -4.74
CA LEU A 83 -3.87 0.67 -3.90
C LEU A 83 -3.59 2.16 -3.80
N VAL A 84 -3.70 2.69 -2.58
CA VAL A 84 -3.55 4.12 -2.29
C VAL A 84 -2.52 4.34 -1.17
N THR A 85 -2.10 5.58 -1.00
CA THR A 85 -1.18 6.01 0.06
C THR A 85 -1.78 7.21 0.80
N GLY A 86 -1.34 7.46 2.03
CA GLY A 86 -1.87 8.56 2.83
C GLY A 86 -3.31 8.37 3.32
N TYR A 87 -3.69 9.20 4.30
CA TYR A 87 -5.00 9.20 4.98
C TYR A 87 -6.16 9.56 4.07
#